data_AF-A0A957QA68-F1
#
_entry.id   AF-A0A957QA68-F1
#
_cell.length_a   1.000
_cell.length_b   1.000
_cell.length_c   1.000
_cell.angle_alpha   90.00
_cell.angle_beta   90.00
_cell.angle_gamma   90.00
#
_symmetry.space_group_name_H-M   'P 1'
#
loop_
_entity.id
_entity.type
_entity.pdbx_description
1 polymer ?
#
loop_
_entity_poly.entity_id
_entity_poly.type
_entity_poly.pdbx_seq_one_letter_code
_entity_poly.pdbx_strand_id
1 'polypeptide(L)'
;MFEGTVIGPEQAEAEKGGVQGAFQGYKVVLDGPISPFVAATTRYGRQLAAFLPALFLSQRWRMWATVRVPHFRQRLVYYLDDSVDLVSHFKASGEFDSRMEANFAAEFHEKFGDQRGQWLLTREDEVILLGDTVMIPDFALTHKKDGRRAVIEIVGFWHPEYLERKIAKAKAANRRDLILLVYEGVNLGKERLQDVPAQVLYFKNKPVLKEVMELVEQVAV
;
A
#
# COMPACT_ATOMS: atom_id res chain seq x y z
N MET A 1 -0.90 1.33 -29.01
CA MET A 1 -0.71 2.53 -28.18
C MET A 1 -1.65 2.45 -27.00
N PHE A 2 -1.10 2.13 -25.84
CA PHE A 2 -1.84 2.04 -24.60
C PHE A 2 -1.93 3.46 -24.01
N GLU A 3 -3.12 4.00 -23.85
CA GLU A 3 -3.36 5.24 -23.11
C GLU A 3 -4.31 4.91 -21.96
N GLY A 4 -3.78 4.94 -20.74
CA GLY A 4 -4.52 4.77 -19.50
C GLY A 4 -5.02 3.34 -19.24
N THR A 5 -4.43 2.69 -18.25
CA THR A 5 -5.13 1.65 -17.49
C THR A 5 -5.76 2.32 -16.30
N VAL A 6 -7.09 2.30 -16.16
CA VAL A 6 -7.73 2.72 -14.93
C VAL A 6 -8.26 1.49 -14.21
N ILE A 7 -8.02 1.44 -12.90
CA ILE A 7 -8.53 0.40 -12.01
C ILE A 7 -9.35 1.11 -10.95
N GLY A 8 -10.65 0.89 -10.80
CA GLY A 8 -11.47 1.54 -9.74
C GLY A 8 -12.28 2.77 -10.17
N PRO A 9 -13.34 3.14 -9.44
CA PRO A 9 -14.50 3.84 -10.00
C PRO A 9 -14.16 5.28 -10.37
N GLU A 10 -14.55 5.67 -11.58
CA GLU A 10 -14.79 7.05 -11.95
C GLU A 10 -16.30 7.30 -11.82
N GLN A 11 -16.68 8.43 -11.24
CA GLN A 11 -18.05 8.93 -11.35
C GLN A 11 -18.33 9.17 -12.83
N ALA A 12 -19.02 8.25 -13.49
CA ALA A 12 -19.71 8.56 -14.72
C ALA A 12 -20.85 9.51 -14.37
N GLU A 13 -20.89 10.68 -15.03
CA GLU A 13 -22.04 11.56 -15.01
C GLU A 13 -23.32 10.74 -15.28
N ALA A 14 -24.32 11.03 -14.46
CA ALA A 14 -25.54 10.27 -14.35
C ALA A 14 -26.38 10.33 -15.63
N GLU A 15 -26.67 9.17 -16.21
CA GLU A 15 -28.00 8.92 -16.77
C GLU A 15 -28.59 7.62 -16.21
N LYS A 16 -29.55 7.84 -15.31
CA LYS A 16 -30.71 7.03 -14.92
C LYS A 16 -30.54 5.51 -14.86
N GLY A 17 -30.28 5.05 -13.64
CA GLY A 17 -30.89 3.82 -13.13
C GLY A 17 -29.94 2.86 -12.45
N GLY A 18 -29.90 2.91 -11.13
CA GLY A 18 -29.65 1.74 -10.30
C GLY A 18 -28.23 1.55 -9.74
N VAL A 19 -28.18 1.58 -8.41
CA VAL A 19 -27.13 1.07 -7.51
C VAL A 19 -25.93 2.00 -7.28
N GLN A 20 -26.14 2.97 -6.39
CA GLN A 20 -25.06 3.60 -5.61
C GLN A 20 -24.51 2.56 -4.62
N GLY A 21 -23.40 1.92 -4.97
CA GLY A 21 -22.55 1.20 -4.02
C GLY A 21 -21.19 1.87 -3.99
N ALA A 22 -20.84 2.53 -2.87
CA ALA A 22 -19.51 3.07 -2.67
C ALA A 22 -18.50 1.92 -2.58
N PHE A 23 -17.76 1.67 -3.66
CA PHE A 23 -16.57 0.82 -3.60
C PHE A 23 -15.45 1.65 -2.97
N GLN A 24 -15.05 1.32 -1.74
CA GLN A 24 -13.78 1.77 -1.17
C GLN A 24 -12.66 1.00 -1.85
N GLY A 25 -11.90 1.65 -2.73
CA GLY A 25 -10.79 1.04 -3.46
C GLY A 25 -9.91 2.09 -4.12
N TYR A 26 -8.74 1.67 -4.59
CA TYR A 26 -7.75 2.59 -5.16
C TYR A 26 -7.92 2.77 -6.66
N LYS A 27 -7.84 4.02 -7.13
CA LYS A 27 -7.74 4.35 -8.56
C LYS A 27 -6.31 4.44 -9.02
N VAL A 28 -5.83 3.42 -9.73
CA VAL A 28 -4.48 3.41 -10.31
C VAL A 28 -4.57 3.73 -11.80
N VAL A 29 -3.84 4.75 -12.24
CA VAL A 29 -3.72 5.14 -13.66
C VAL A 29 -2.32 4.81 -14.16
N LEU A 30 -2.22 3.92 -15.15
CA LEU A 30 -0.93 3.54 -15.75
C LEU A 30 -0.82 4.02 -17.19
N ASP A 31 0.33 4.60 -17.51
CA ASP A 31 0.72 4.91 -18.89
C ASP A 31 1.07 3.66 -19.69
N GLY A 32 0.82 3.71 -20.99
CA GLY A 32 1.24 2.63 -21.88
C GLY A 32 2.76 2.57 -22.04
N PRO A 33 3.33 1.40 -22.39
CA PRO A 33 4.77 1.27 -22.62
C PRO A 33 5.32 2.13 -23.76
N ILE A 34 4.46 2.63 -24.64
CA ILE A 34 4.82 3.52 -25.75
C ILE A 34 4.37 4.96 -25.53
N SER A 35 3.97 5.30 -24.30
CA SER A 35 3.66 6.68 -23.90
C SER A 35 4.93 7.54 -24.01
N PRO A 36 4.83 8.81 -24.44
CA PRO A 36 5.98 9.71 -24.53
C PRO A 36 6.67 9.96 -23.19
N PHE A 37 5.97 9.68 -22.07
CA PHE A 37 6.49 9.80 -20.72
C PHE A 37 7.32 8.58 -20.27
N VAL A 38 7.44 7.53 -21.09
CA VAL A 38 8.16 6.30 -20.76
C VAL A 38 9.48 6.22 -21.54
N ALA A 39 10.61 6.48 -20.86
CA ALA A 39 11.93 6.45 -21.49
C ALA A 39 12.45 5.04 -21.84
N ALA A 40 12.14 4.03 -21.01
CA ALA A 40 12.63 2.65 -21.17
C ALA A 40 11.46 1.70 -21.52
N THR A 41 10.89 1.89 -22.72
CA THR A 41 9.65 1.24 -23.19
C THR A 41 9.63 -0.28 -23.00
N THR A 42 10.68 -1.00 -23.38
CA THR A 42 10.76 -2.47 -23.23
C THR A 42 10.80 -2.92 -21.77
N ARG A 43 11.60 -2.25 -20.93
CA ARG A 43 11.72 -2.58 -19.50
C ARG A 43 10.41 -2.30 -18.77
N TYR A 44 9.79 -1.16 -19.06
CA TYR A 44 8.47 -0.81 -18.52
C TYR A 44 7.40 -1.78 -19.02
N GLY A 45 7.37 -2.10 -20.31
CA GLY A 45 6.42 -3.05 -20.89
C GLY A 45 6.47 -4.42 -20.23
N ARG A 46 7.68 -4.92 -19.92
CA ARG A 46 7.86 -6.16 -19.14
C ARG A 46 7.28 -6.04 -17.73
N GLN A 47 7.48 -4.92 -17.04
CA GLN A 47 6.92 -4.70 -15.70
C GLN A 47 5.40 -4.55 -15.72
N LEU A 48 4.85 -3.81 -16.71
CA LEU A 48 3.41 -3.68 -16.91
C LEU A 48 2.77 -5.05 -17.21
N ALA A 49 3.44 -5.90 -18.01
CA ALA A 49 2.97 -7.26 -18.25
C ALA A 49 3.00 -8.13 -16.98
N ALA A 50 3.98 -7.92 -16.10
CA ALA A 50 4.06 -8.60 -14.81
C ALA A 50 3.01 -8.09 -13.80
N PHE A 51 2.54 -6.85 -13.94
CA PHE A 51 1.48 -6.30 -13.09
C PHE A 51 0.13 -7.00 -13.30
N LEU A 52 -0.21 -7.37 -14.53
CA LEU A 52 -1.53 -7.93 -14.86
C LEU A 52 -1.84 -9.24 -14.10
N PRO A 53 -0.95 -10.26 -14.05
CA PRO A 53 -1.16 -11.43 -13.21
C PRO A 53 -1.29 -11.11 -11.71
N ALA A 54 -0.62 -10.07 -11.21
CA ALA A 54 -0.75 -9.67 -9.82
C ALA A 54 -2.15 -9.09 -9.52
N LEU A 55 -2.73 -8.34 -10.46
CA LEU A 55 -4.09 -7.81 -10.32
C LEU A 55 -5.12 -8.92 -10.10
N PHE A 56 -4.96 -10.07 -10.77
CA PHE A 56 -5.87 -11.22 -10.66
C PHE A 56 -5.85 -11.91 -9.29
N LEU A 57 -4.89 -11.58 -8.42
CA LEU A 57 -4.87 -12.04 -7.02
C LEU A 57 -5.83 -11.23 -6.12
N SER A 58 -6.34 -10.10 -6.60
CA SER A 58 -7.27 -9.25 -5.86
C SER A 58 -8.67 -9.87 -5.84
N GLN A 59 -9.36 -9.81 -4.71
CA GLN A 59 -10.73 -10.36 -4.57
C GLN A 59 -11.75 -9.68 -5.49
N ARG A 60 -11.57 -8.38 -5.75
CA ARG A 60 -12.40 -7.57 -6.65
C ARG A 60 -11.53 -6.63 -7.43
N TRP A 61 -11.68 -6.60 -8.74
CA TRP A 61 -10.89 -5.72 -9.59
C TRP A 61 -11.62 -5.42 -10.89
N ARG A 62 -11.33 -4.25 -11.44
CA ARG A 62 -11.77 -3.85 -12.77
C ARG A 62 -10.62 -3.16 -13.46
N MET A 63 -10.47 -3.38 -14.74
CA MET A 63 -9.44 -2.78 -15.58
C MET A 63 -10.07 -2.41 -16.90
N TRP A 64 -9.69 -1.24 -17.43
CA TRP A 64 -9.87 -0.98 -18.84
C TRP A 64 -8.63 -0.34 -19.43
N ALA A 65 -8.42 -0.55 -20.73
CA ALA A 65 -7.28 -0.01 -21.44
C ALA A 65 -7.68 0.44 -22.84
N THR A 66 -7.22 1.62 -23.24
CA THR A 66 -7.37 2.11 -24.62
C THR A 66 -6.16 1.72 -25.44
N VAL A 67 -6.34 0.93 -26.51
CA VAL A 67 -5.28 0.42 -27.37
C VAL A 67 -5.46 0.93 -28.80
N ARG A 68 -4.46 1.69 -29.30
CA ARG A 68 -4.34 1.97 -30.75
C ARG A 68 -3.59 0.84 -31.45
N VAL A 69 -4.18 0.31 -32.51
CA VAL A 69 -3.54 -0.71 -33.36
C VAL A 69 -3.02 0.00 -34.62
N PRO A 70 -1.76 -0.18 -35.05
CA PRO A 70 -1.19 0.58 -36.17
C PRO A 70 -2.01 0.54 -37.47
N HIS A 71 -2.70 -0.57 -37.72
CA HIS A 71 -3.50 -0.80 -38.92
C HIS A 71 -4.98 -0.39 -38.78
N PHE A 72 -5.41 0.01 -37.58
CA PHE A 72 -6.77 0.49 -37.33
C PHE A 72 -6.74 1.96 -36.94
N ARG A 73 -7.50 2.80 -37.66
CA ARG A 73 -7.63 4.23 -37.33
C ARG A 73 -8.35 4.48 -36.01
N GLN A 74 -9.17 3.53 -35.58
CA GLN A 74 -9.96 3.63 -34.35
C GLN A 74 -9.17 3.11 -33.14
N ARG A 75 -9.44 3.74 -31.99
CA ARG A 75 -8.97 3.26 -30.68
C ARG A 75 -9.87 2.11 -30.26
N LEU A 76 -9.28 0.99 -29.86
CA LEU A 76 -10.02 -0.10 -29.23
C LEU A 76 -10.00 0.11 -27.71
N VAL A 77 -11.11 -0.16 -27.05
CA VAL A 77 -11.18 -0.15 -25.58
C VAL A 77 -11.44 -1.56 -25.11
N TYR A 78 -10.58 -2.06 -24.23
CA TYR A 78 -10.70 -3.36 -23.60
C TYR A 78 -11.17 -3.17 -22.16
N TYR A 79 -12.06 -4.04 -21.71
CA TYR A 79 -12.58 -4.08 -20.35
C TYR A 79 -12.39 -5.49 -19.79
N LEU A 80 -11.90 -5.58 -18.57
CA LEU A 80 -11.74 -6.83 -17.82
C LEU A 80 -12.13 -6.58 -16.36
N ASP A 81 -12.69 -7.57 -15.70
CA ASP A 81 -13.04 -7.54 -14.28
C ASP A 81 -12.94 -8.92 -13.64
N ASP A 82 -13.24 -9.02 -12.34
CA ASP A 82 -13.15 -10.26 -11.58
C ASP A 82 -14.10 -11.39 -12.03
N SER A 83 -14.96 -11.16 -13.05
CA SER A 83 -15.80 -12.22 -13.65
C SER A 83 -15.12 -13.06 -14.73
N VAL A 84 -13.91 -12.67 -15.16
CA VAL A 84 -13.19 -13.38 -16.23
C VAL A 84 -12.41 -14.58 -15.68
N ASP A 85 -12.35 -15.67 -16.43
CA ASP A 85 -11.63 -16.91 -16.06
C ASP A 85 -10.09 -16.81 -16.16
N LEU A 86 -9.53 -15.61 -15.96
CA LEU A 86 -8.09 -15.39 -15.99
C LEU A 86 -7.49 -15.75 -14.62
N VAL A 87 -6.54 -16.68 -14.63
CA VAL A 87 -5.89 -17.17 -13.41
C VAL A 87 -4.48 -16.58 -13.31
N SER A 88 -4.14 -16.08 -12.12
CA SER A 88 -2.76 -15.68 -11.83
C SER A 88 -1.85 -16.91 -11.77
N HIS A 89 -0.68 -16.82 -12.39
CA HIS A 89 0.41 -17.80 -12.18
C HIS A 89 1.34 -17.39 -11.04
N PHE A 90 1.09 -16.24 -10.40
CA PHE A 90 1.80 -15.84 -9.19
C PHE A 90 1.20 -16.55 -7.99
N LYS A 91 2.05 -16.88 -7.03
CA LYS A 91 1.57 -17.19 -5.68
C LYS A 91 1.20 -15.87 -5.04
N ALA A 92 0.05 -15.82 -4.36
CA ALA A 92 -0.19 -14.74 -3.42
C ALA A 92 1.03 -14.68 -2.47
N SER A 93 1.61 -13.49 -2.30
CA SER A 93 2.51 -13.26 -1.18
C SER A 93 1.75 -13.69 0.07
N GLY A 94 2.46 -14.32 1.01
CA GLY A 94 1.88 -14.59 2.32
C GLY A 94 1.31 -13.29 2.87
N GLU A 95 0.35 -13.40 3.80
CA GLU A 95 -0.30 -12.22 4.33
C GLU A 95 0.71 -11.15 4.74
N PHE A 96 1.84 -11.53 5.36
CA PHE A 96 2.89 -10.62 5.83
C PHE A 96 4.16 -10.67 4.98
N ASP A 97 4.79 -9.52 4.78
CA ASP A 97 6.07 -9.40 4.08
C ASP A 97 7.23 -9.91 4.95
N SER A 98 7.04 -9.90 6.28
CA SER A 98 8.01 -10.44 7.23
C SER A 98 7.38 -11.24 8.38
N ARG A 99 8.17 -12.18 8.93
CA ARG A 99 7.82 -12.87 10.19
C ARG A 99 7.61 -11.88 11.34
N MET A 100 8.24 -10.71 11.28
CA MET A 100 8.17 -9.70 12.32
C MET A 100 6.79 -9.03 12.35
N GLU A 101 6.28 -8.66 11.18
CA GLU A 101 4.91 -8.16 11.03
C GLU A 101 3.89 -9.23 11.45
N ALA A 102 4.07 -10.48 11.01
CA ALA A 102 3.18 -11.59 11.37
C ALA A 102 3.10 -11.78 12.90
N ASN A 103 4.25 -11.78 13.56
CA ASN A 103 4.32 -11.92 15.02
C ASN A 103 3.70 -10.71 15.74
N PHE A 104 3.91 -9.49 15.23
CA PHE A 104 3.33 -8.27 15.79
C PHE A 104 1.79 -8.32 15.76
N ALA A 105 1.21 -8.65 14.60
CA ALA A 105 -0.23 -8.75 14.44
C ALA A 105 -0.84 -9.86 15.31
N ALA A 106 -0.20 -11.03 15.35
CA ALA A 106 -0.65 -12.15 16.19
C ALA A 106 -0.65 -11.78 17.68
N GLU A 107 0.43 -11.15 18.18
CA GLU A 107 0.53 -10.73 19.58
C GLU A 107 -0.47 -9.61 19.90
N PHE A 108 -0.72 -8.69 18.97
CA PHE A 108 -1.75 -7.66 19.12
C PHE A 108 -3.13 -8.30 19.26
N HIS A 109 -3.49 -9.24 18.39
CA HIS A 109 -4.78 -9.91 18.45
C HIS A 109 -4.96 -10.72 19.73
N GLU A 110 -3.93 -11.41 20.20
CA GLU A 110 -3.96 -12.18 21.46
C GLU A 110 -4.22 -11.27 22.68
N LYS A 111 -3.56 -10.11 22.75
CA LYS A 111 -3.60 -9.23 23.94
C LYS A 111 -4.68 -8.15 23.89
N PHE A 112 -4.94 -7.61 22.71
CA PHE A 112 -5.79 -6.44 22.47
C PHE A 112 -6.90 -6.72 21.45
N GLY A 113 -7.15 -7.99 21.09
CA GLY A 113 -8.12 -8.38 20.08
C GLY A 113 -9.54 -7.83 20.24
N ASP A 114 -10.36 -8.07 19.22
CA ASP A 114 -11.48 -7.21 18.81
C ASP A 114 -12.56 -6.95 19.86
N GLN A 115 -12.73 -7.83 20.84
CA GLN A 115 -13.75 -7.65 21.89
C GLN A 115 -13.25 -6.92 23.14
N ARG A 116 -11.93 -6.82 23.36
CA ARG A 116 -11.34 -6.18 24.55
C ARG A 116 -10.58 -4.89 24.24
N GLY A 117 -10.00 -4.78 23.06
CA GLY A 117 -9.23 -3.59 22.66
C GLY A 117 -10.11 -2.45 22.14
N GLN A 118 -9.73 -1.22 22.50
CA GLN A 118 -10.34 0.01 21.97
C GLN A 118 -9.83 0.34 20.55
N TRP A 119 -8.77 -0.33 20.11
CA TRP A 119 -8.12 -0.13 18.82
C TRP A 119 -8.38 -1.31 17.88
N LEU A 120 -8.58 -1.03 16.61
CA LEU A 120 -8.66 -1.99 15.51
C LEU A 120 -7.35 -1.91 14.70
N LEU A 121 -6.65 -3.03 14.57
CA LEU A 121 -5.44 -3.15 13.75
C LEU A 121 -5.83 -3.58 12.34
N THR A 122 -5.59 -2.73 11.34
CA THR A 122 -5.70 -3.05 9.91
C THR A 122 -4.31 -3.07 9.27
N ARG A 123 -4.19 -3.79 8.16
CA ARG A 123 -2.92 -4.02 7.46
C ARG A 123 -2.95 -3.38 6.09
N GLU A 124 -1.86 -2.71 5.70
CA GLU A 124 -1.71 -2.09 4.36
C GLU A 124 -2.93 -1.25 3.93
N ASP A 125 -3.64 -0.70 4.90
CA ASP A 125 -4.96 -0.08 4.73
C ASP A 125 -4.84 1.43 4.47
N GLU A 126 -3.70 2.02 4.81
CA GLU A 126 -3.41 3.42 4.56
C GLU A 126 -2.49 3.58 3.34
N VAL A 127 -2.89 4.44 2.39
CA VAL A 127 -2.02 4.88 1.30
C VAL A 127 -1.65 6.34 1.50
N ILE A 128 -0.36 6.59 1.74
CA ILE A 128 0.20 7.93 1.88
C ILE A 128 0.78 8.35 0.52
N LEU A 129 0.23 9.42 -0.05
CA LEU A 129 0.69 9.99 -1.32
C LEU A 129 1.93 10.86 -1.08
N LEU A 130 3.04 10.52 -1.72
CA LEU A 130 4.34 11.21 -1.58
C LEU A 130 4.70 12.03 -2.83
N GLY A 131 3.69 12.41 -3.62
CA GLY A 131 3.87 13.05 -4.92
C GLY A 131 3.94 12.03 -6.05
N ASP A 132 5.14 11.64 -6.46
CA ASP A 132 5.38 10.70 -7.58
C ASP A 132 5.37 9.22 -7.17
N THR A 133 5.27 8.96 -5.87
CA THR A 133 5.24 7.62 -5.30
C THR A 133 4.26 7.54 -4.14
N VAL A 134 4.05 6.32 -3.65
CA VAL A 134 3.20 6.04 -2.50
C VAL A 134 4.00 5.31 -1.42
N MET A 135 3.62 5.56 -0.17
CA MET A 135 3.98 4.74 0.98
C MET A 135 2.73 4.03 1.47
N ILE A 136 2.84 2.72 1.64
CA ILE A 136 1.81 1.88 2.23
C ILE A 136 2.43 1.36 3.53
N PRO A 137 2.04 1.90 4.70
CA PRO A 137 2.57 1.42 5.97
C PRO A 137 2.11 -0.01 6.25
N ASP A 138 2.94 -0.77 6.97
CA ASP A 138 2.65 -2.16 7.31
C ASP A 138 1.32 -2.30 8.10
N PHE A 139 1.03 -1.36 9.01
CA PHE A 139 -0.19 -1.36 9.82
C PHE A 139 -0.81 0.02 10.03
N ALA A 140 -2.13 0.03 10.28
CA ALA A 140 -2.86 1.17 10.82
C ALA A 140 -3.68 0.73 12.04
N LEU A 141 -3.70 1.56 13.08
CA LEU A 141 -4.52 1.39 14.27
C LEU A 141 -5.61 2.46 14.26
N THR A 142 -6.86 2.04 14.31
CA THR A 142 -8.03 2.92 14.33
C THR A 142 -8.79 2.76 15.63
N HIS A 143 -8.99 3.83 16.38
CA HIS A 143 -9.74 3.77 17.63
C HIS A 143 -11.24 3.65 17.35
N LYS A 144 -11.89 2.65 17.97
CA LYS A 144 -13.25 2.23 17.64
C LYS A 144 -14.34 3.24 18.01
N LYS A 145 -14.06 4.17 18.95
CA LYS A 145 -15.07 5.12 19.45
C LYS A 145 -14.97 6.51 18.82
N ASP A 146 -13.76 7.05 18.72
CA ASP A 146 -13.53 8.42 18.24
C ASP A 146 -12.94 8.46 16.82
N GLY A 147 -12.54 7.31 16.26
CA GLY A 147 -12.01 7.20 14.91
C GLY A 147 -10.57 7.67 14.74
N ARG A 148 -9.87 8.07 15.82
CA ARG A 148 -8.47 8.51 15.73
C ARG A 148 -7.58 7.42 15.16
N ARG A 149 -6.57 7.80 14.37
CA ARG A 149 -5.68 6.83 13.69
C ARG A 149 -4.21 7.12 13.94
N ALA A 150 -3.44 6.05 14.06
CA ALA A 150 -1.99 6.05 13.99
C ALA A 150 -1.53 4.96 13.03
N VAL A 151 -0.45 5.22 12.30
CA VAL A 151 0.11 4.27 11.33
C VAL A 151 1.47 3.78 11.79
N ILE A 152 1.78 2.52 11.52
CA ILE A 152 2.99 1.86 12.00
C ILE A 152 3.74 1.28 10.80
N GLU A 153 5.04 1.52 10.78
CA GLU A 153 5.97 0.96 9.80
C GLU A 153 7.09 0.20 10.55
N ILE A 154 7.30 -1.06 10.21
CA ILE A 154 8.35 -1.89 10.76
C ILE A 154 9.59 -1.82 9.85
N VAL A 155 10.70 -1.41 10.45
CA VAL A 155 12.01 -1.26 9.83
C VAL A 155 12.93 -2.38 10.32
N GLY A 156 12.94 -3.49 9.56
CA GLY A 156 13.74 -4.69 9.84
C GLY A 156 15.00 -4.84 8.97
N PHE A 157 15.68 -5.99 9.12
CA PHE A 157 16.88 -6.32 8.36
C PHE A 157 16.54 -6.59 6.89
N TRP A 158 16.90 -5.63 6.03
CA TRP A 158 16.83 -5.71 4.59
C TRP A 158 18.11 -5.16 3.97
N HIS A 159 18.29 -5.37 2.66
CA HIS A 159 19.39 -4.81 1.89
C HIS A 159 19.48 -3.28 2.14
N PRO A 160 20.68 -2.68 2.31
CA PRO A 160 20.82 -1.26 2.64
C PRO A 160 20.00 -0.32 1.75
N GLU A 161 19.93 -0.59 0.45
CA GLU A 161 19.12 0.17 -0.52
C GLU A 161 17.62 0.20 -0.18
N TYR A 162 17.07 -0.89 0.34
CA TYR A 162 15.67 -0.97 0.74
C TYR A 162 15.40 -0.12 1.98
N LEU A 163 16.32 -0.14 2.94
CA LEU A 163 16.26 0.67 4.15
C LEU A 163 16.26 2.17 3.81
N GLU A 164 17.17 2.61 2.94
CA GLU A 164 17.21 4.01 2.49
C GLU A 164 15.90 4.43 1.85
N ARG A 165 15.28 3.56 1.04
CA ARG A 165 13.96 3.84 0.44
C ARG A 165 12.84 3.95 1.48
N LYS A 166 12.78 3.05 2.47
CA LYS A 166 11.78 3.15 3.55
C LYS A 166 11.95 4.46 4.33
N ILE A 167 13.18 4.84 4.66
CA ILE A 167 13.46 6.09 5.40
C ILE A 167 13.12 7.32 4.57
N ALA A 168 13.50 7.35 3.29
CA ALA A 168 13.17 8.46 2.40
C ALA A 168 11.65 8.65 2.28
N LYS A 169 10.89 7.55 2.17
CA LYS A 169 9.43 7.59 2.17
C LYS A 169 8.85 8.08 3.50
N ALA A 170 9.37 7.61 4.64
CA ALA A 170 8.94 8.07 5.96
C ALA A 170 9.21 9.58 6.17
N LYS A 171 10.35 10.10 5.69
CA LYS A 171 10.63 11.54 5.67
C LYS A 171 9.63 12.30 4.81
N ALA A 172 9.42 11.85 3.57
CA ALA A 172 8.50 12.47 2.63
C ALA A 172 7.04 12.43 3.12
N ALA A 173 6.65 11.39 3.85
CA ALA A 173 5.31 11.27 4.43
C ALA A 173 5.00 12.42 5.39
N ASN A 174 6.02 12.93 6.09
CA ASN A 174 5.92 14.10 6.97
C ASN A 174 4.75 14.00 7.98
N ARG A 175 4.47 12.78 8.46
CA ARG A 175 3.37 12.47 9.38
C ARG A 175 3.87 12.33 10.81
N ARG A 176 3.14 12.95 11.75
CA ARG A 176 3.42 12.84 13.20
C ARG A 176 2.76 11.63 13.84
N ASP A 177 1.68 11.15 13.23
CA ASP A 177 0.93 9.96 13.61
C ASP A 177 1.52 8.66 13.01
N LEU A 178 2.70 8.76 12.38
CA LEU A 178 3.51 7.62 11.95
C LEU A 178 4.46 7.19 13.07
N ILE A 179 4.52 5.89 13.33
CA ILE A 179 5.43 5.25 14.28
C ILE A 179 6.35 4.32 13.51
N LEU A 180 7.66 4.53 13.61
CA LEU A 180 8.70 3.66 13.06
C LEU A 180 9.17 2.70 14.14
N LEU A 181 8.93 1.40 13.94
CA LEU A 181 9.48 0.34 14.78
C LEU A 181 10.80 -0.12 14.17
N VAL A 182 11.93 0.26 14.78
CA VAL A 182 13.27 0.02 14.22
C VAL A 182 13.99 -1.10 14.95
N TYR A 183 14.35 -2.16 14.22
CA TYR A 183 15.18 -3.23 14.76
C TYR A 183 16.61 -2.72 15.00
N GLU A 184 17.11 -2.82 16.24
CA GLU A 184 18.44 -2.31 16.61
C GLU A 184 19.59 -2.95 15.79
N GLY A 185 19.41 -4.20 15.35
CA GLY A 185 20.42 -4.90 14.54
C GLY A 185 20.60 -4.37 13.12
N VAL A 186 19.80 -3.39 12.67
CA VAL A 186 19.94 -2.77 11.34
C VAL A 186 21.14 -1.82 11.26
N ASN A 187 21.82 -1.52 12.37
CA ASN A 187 22.91 -0.54 12.46
C ASN A 187 22.57 0.78 11.75
N LEU A 188 21.30 1.18 11.86
CA LEU A 188 20.81 2.43 11.33
C LEU A 188 21.21 3.55 12.30
N GLY A 189 22.13 4.39 11.86
CA GLY A 189 22.55 5.54 12.65
C GLY A 189 21.38 6.46 12.97
N LYS A 190 21.26 6.85 14.24
CA LYS A 190 20.14 7.68 14.75
C LYS A 190 20.01 9.00 13.98
N GLU A 191 21.12 9.52 13.47
CA GLU A 191 21.19 10.71 12.62
C GLU A 191 20.30 10.64 11.38
N ARG A 192 20.09 9.45 10.80
CA ARG A 192 19.28 9.32 9.60
C ARG A 192 17.79 9.53 9.86
N LEU A 193 17.36 9.34 11.10
CA LEU A 193 15.97 9.49 11.52
C LEU A 193 15.68 10.81 12.24
N GLN A 194 16.69 11.67 12.47
CA GLN A 194 16.53 12.93 13.20
C GLN A 194 15.51 13.88 12.56
N ASP A 195 15.43 13.90 11.23
CA ASP A 195 14.51 14.79 10.50
C ASP A 195 13.15 14.15 10.21
N VAL A 196 12.89 12.93 10.67
CA VAL A 196 11.60 12.27 10.44
C VAL A 196 10.62 12.75 11.52
N PRO A 197 9.45 13.33 11.16
CA PRO A 197 8.45 13.75 12.16
C PRO A 197 7.78 12.59 12.91
N ALA A 198 7.96 11.37 12.41
CA ALA A 198 7.44 10.14 12.97
C ALA A 198 8.08 9.83 14.34
N GLN A 199 7.34 9.19 15.23
CA GLN A 199 7.89 8.67 16.47
C GLN A 199 8.71 7.40 16.18
N VAL A 200 9.90 7.27 16.77
CA VAL A 200 10.77 6.13 16.55
C VAL A 200 10.88 5.30 17.82
N LEU A 201 10.52 4.02 17.73
CA LEU A 201 10.70 3.05 18.80
C LEU A 201 11.70 1.98 18.37
N TYR A 202 12.81 1.88 19.08
CA TYR A 202 13.84 0.87 18.82
C TYR A 202 13.55 -0.42 19.60
N PHE A 203 13.81 -1.57 19.00
CA PHE A 203 13.67 -2.86 19.67
C PHE A 203 14.76 -3.87 19.28
N LYS A 204 15.07 -4.79 20.20
CA LYS A 204 16.15 -5.77 20.04
C LYS A 204 15.75 -7.11 19.43
N ASN A 205 14.54 -7.60 19.73
CA ASN A 205 14.07 -8.91 19.26
C ASN A 205 12.68 -8.78 18.65
N LYS A 206 11.76 -8.16 19.39
CA LYS A 206 10.41 -7.83 18.95
C LYS A 206 9.96 -6.49 19.54
N PRO A 207 9.07 -5.75 18.88
CA PRO A 207 8.47 -4.55 19.46
C PRO A 207 7.69 -4.88 20.74
N VAL A 208 7.84 -4.06 21.77
CA VAL A 208 7.08 -4.20 23.02
C VAL A 208 5.71 -3.55 22.82
N LEU A 209 4.65 -4.35 22.66
CA LEU A 209 3.31 -3.83 22.36
C LEU A 209 2.82 -2.76 23.34
N LYS A 210 3.15 -2.86 24.63
CA LYS A 210 2.76 -1.84 25.61
C LYS A 210 3.31 -0.46 25.25
N GLU A 211 4.60 -0.38 24.92
CA GLU A 211 5.27 0.87 24.52
C GLU A 211 4.72 1.38 23.18
N VAL A 212 4.43 0.47 22.25
CA VAL A 212 3.80 0.82 20.97
C VAL A 212 2.42 1.44 21.20
N MET A 213 1.58 0.83 22.05
CA MET A 213 0.25 1.33 22.34
C MET A 213 0.28 2.68 23.09
N GLU A 214 1.25 2.89 23.98
CA GLU A 214 1.46 4.19 24.63
C GLU A 214 1.78 5.28 23.60
N LEU A 215 2.61 4.98 22.59
CA LEU A 215 2.88 5.91 21.49
C LEU A 215 1.63 6.14 20.62
N VAL A 216 0.89 5.08 20.29
CA VAL A 216 -0.36 5.17 19.50
C VAL A 216 -1.34 6.14 20.14
N GLU A 217 -1.57 6.04 21.46
CA GLU A 217 -2.46 6.96 22.17
C GLU A 217 -1.99 8.42 22.12
N GLN A 218 -0.68 8.65 22.12
CA GLN A 218 -0.08 9.98 22.09
C GLN A 218 -0.15 10.63 20.70
N VAL A 219 0.03 9.85 19.64
CA VAL A 219 0.23 10.38 18.29
C VAL A 219 -1.03 10.31 17.43
N ALA A 220 -1.99 9.48 17.79
CA ALA A 220 -3.18 9.27 16.97
C ALA A 220 -4.00 10.55 16.84
N VAL A 221 -4.36 10.85 15.59
CA VAL A 221 -5.09 12.06 15.18
C VAL A 221 -6.50 11.76 14.70
#